data_AF-A0A258QX45-F1
#
_entry.id   AF-A0A258QX45-F1
#
_cell.length_a   1.000
_cell.length_b   1.000
_cell.length_c   1.000
_cell.angle_alpha   90.00
_cell.angle_beta   90.00
_cell.angle_gamma   90.00
#
_symmetry.space_group_name_H-M   'P 1'
#
loop_
_entity.id
_entity.type
_entity.pdbx_description
1 polymer ?
#
loop_
_entity_poly.entity_id
_entity_poly.type
_entity_poly.pdbx_seq_one_letter_code
_entity_poly.pdbx_strand_id
1 'polypeptide(L)'
;MLKKIVVTIVSLFSLTALANSPVPLVINGQKALVFINQDPPGTRCNTNVQIAAEIANAYRLPILILPQTAVPPLTPAPSVWYNGENIAASGGSHNGMVSYQIIADILELEGTTKQKKQGKLFNDSVRPEFDKFKSTIKTGQ
;
A
#
# COMPACT_ATOMS: atom_id res chain seq x y z
N MET A 1 -43.75 -47.60 -23.52
CA MET A 1 -42.82 -46.72 -24.26
C MET A 1 -42.11 -45.82 -23.25
N LEU A 2 -40.86 -46.14 -22.93
CA LEU A 2 -40.09 -45.47 -21.86
C LEU A 2 -39.15 -44.44 -22.50
N LYS A 3 -39.49 -43.14 -22.42
CA LYS A 3 -38.61 -42.05 -22.87
C LYS A 3 -37.58 -41.77 -21.77
N LYS A 4 -36.33 -42.20 -22.00
CA LYS A 4 -35.18 -41.85 -21.17
C LYS A 4 -34.84 -40.38 -21.40
N ILE A 5 -35.02 -39.54 -20.39
CA ILE A 5 -34.50 -38.17 -20.37
C ILE A 5 -33.05 -38.27 -19.88
N VAL A 6 -32.10 -38.04 -20.79
CA VAL A 6 -30.70 -37.86 -20.45
C VAL A 6 -30.53 -36.41 -20.01
N VAL A 7 -30.34 -36.20 -18.71
CA VAL A 7 -29.99 -34.90 -18.15
C VAL A 7 -28.47 -34.77 -18.24
N THR A 8 -28.01 -33.97 -19.20
CA THR A 8 -26.60 -33.60 -19.33
C THR A 8 -26.29 -32.51 -18.30
N ILE A 9 -25.56 -32.86 -17.24
CA ILE A 9 -25.07 -31.90 -16.25
C ILE A 9 -23.88 -31.16 -16.86
N VAL A 10 -24.09 -29.89 -17.22
CA VAL A 10 -23.01 -28.98 -17.62
C VAL A 10 -22.40 -28.42 -16.34
N SER A 11 -21.28 -29.00 -15.89
CA SER A 11 -20.47 -28.40 -14.83
C SER A 11 -19.81 -27.13 -15.35
N LEU A 12 -20.31 -25.97 -14.92
CA LEU A 12 -19.58 -24.71 -15.04
C LEU A 12 -18.36 -24.77 -14.13
N PHE A 13 -17.20 -25.07 -14.70
CA PHE A 13 -15.92 -24.77 -14.05
C PHE A 13 -15.76 -23.25 -14.03
N SER A 14 -16.05 -22.63 -12.89
CA SER A 14 -15.66 -21.25 -12.63
C SER A 14 -14.12 -21.19 -12.60
N LEU A 15 -13.50 -20.67 -13.66
CA LEU A 15 -12.11 -20.23 -13.60
C LEU A 15 -12.03 -19.10 -12.57
N THR A 16 -11.54 -19.40 -11.37
CA THR A 16 -11.07 -18.37 -10.44
C THR A 16 -9.82 -17.76 -11.06
N ALA A 17 -9.95 -16.64 -11.76
CA ALA A 17 -8.81 -15.82 -12.11
C ALA A 17 -8.15 -15.37 -10.79
N LEU A 18 -6.98 -15.93 -10.47
CA LEU A 18 -6.13 -15.38 -9.42
C LEU A 18 -5.72 -13.99 -9.90
N ALA A 19 -6.36 -12.96 -9.36
CA ALA A 19 -5.99 -11.58 -9.64
C ALA A 19 -4.54 -11.39 -9.14
N ASN A 20 -3.59 -11.34 -10.08
CA ASN A 20 -2.22 -10.99 -9.76
C ASN A 20 -2.22 -9.55 -9.24
N SER A 21 -1.78 -9.35 -8.00
CA SER A 21 -1.57 -8.02 -7.44
C SER A 21 -0.66 -7.19 -8.37
N PRO A 22 -0.94 -5.89 -8.58
CA PRO A 22 -0.08 -5.03 -9.41
C PRO A 22 1.28 -4.76 -8.75
N VAL A 23 1.46 -5.16 -7.50
CA VAL A 23 2.66 -4.97 -6.69
C VAL A 23 3.11 -6.27 -6.02
N PRO A 24 4.40 -6.40 -5.65
CA PRO A 24 4.88 -7.54 -4.88
C PRO A 24 4.15 -7.69 -3.54
N LEU A 25 3.65 -8.90 -3.24
CA LEU A 25 3.00 -9.19 -1.95
C LEU A 25 4.05 -9.36 -0.83
N VAL A 26 5.17 -10.01 -1.16
CA VAL A 26 6.20 -10.45 -0.22
C VAL A 26 7.59 -10.17 -0.79
N ILE A 27 8.50 -9.70 0.04
CA ILE A 27 9.92 -9.51 -0.27
C ILE A 27 10.74 -10.12 0.85
N ASN A 28 11.71 -10.98 0.50
CA ASN A 28 12.56 -11.70 1.45
C ASN A 28 11.75 -12.42 2.56
N GLY A 29 10.60 -13.00 2.20
CA GLY A 29 9.72 -13.72 3.12
C GLY A 29 8.88 -12.83 4.05
N GLN A 30 8.87 -11.51 3.88
CA GLN A 30 8.05 -10.58 4.66
C GLN A 30 7.02 -9.85 3.78
N LYS A 31 5.79 -9.66 4.30
CA LYS A 31 4.73 -8.88 3.64
C LYS A 31 5.23 -7.47 3.35
N ALA A 32 5.04 -7.01 2.12
CA ALA A 32 5.54 -5.72 1.66
C ALA A 32 4.46 -4.63 1.78
N LEU A 33 4.91 -3.42 2.15
CA LEU A 33 4.13 -2.18 2.04
C LEU A 33 4.61 -1.42 0.80
N VAL A 34 3.72 -1.16 -0.15
CA VAL A 34 4.07 -0.57 -1.44
C VAL A 34 3.29 0.71 -1.67
N PHE A 35 4.01 1.78 -2.01
CA PHE A 35 3.48 3.07 -2.40
C PHE A 35 3.71 3.26 -3.89
N ILE A 36 2.67 3.62 -4.63
CA ILE A 36 2.76 3.96 -6.06
C ILE A 36 2.59 5.46 -6.20
N ASN A 37 3.58 6.12 -6.78
CA ASN A 37 3.58 7.56 -7.03
C ASN A 37 3.12 7.86 -8.45
N GLN A 38 2.44 8.99 -8.62
CA GLN A 38 2.24 9.60 -9.93
C GLN A 38 3.57 10.18 -10.43
N ASP A 39 3.77 10.20 -11.74
CA ASP A 39 4.93 10.81 -12.40
C ASP A 39 4.50 12.12 -13.09
N PRO A 40 4.94 13.32 -12.63
CA PRO A 40 5.74 13.59 -11.43
C PRO A 40 4.92 13.51 -10.12
N PRO A 41 5.57 13.32 -8.96
CA PRO A 41 4.89 13.18 -7.68
C PRO A 41 4.32 14.51 -7.19
N GLY A 42 3.00 14.55 -6.99
CA GLY A 42 2.30 15.68 -6.34
C GLY A 42 2.27 15.58 -4.81
N THR A 43 1.58 16.53 -4.17
CA THR A 43 1.45 16.65 -2.69
C THR A 43 1.02 15.35 -2.00
N ARG A 44 0.08 14.60 -2.61
CA ARG A 44 -0.40 13.32 -2.08
C ARG A 44 0.69 12.23 -2.08
N CYS A 45 1.45 12.12 -3.17
CA CYS A 45 2.58 11.21 -3.28
C CYS A 45 3.66 11.58 -2.25
N ASN A 46 4.02 12.86 -2.16
CA ASN A 46 5.02 13.33 -1.21
C ASN A 46 4.59 13.14 0.25
N THR A 47 3.28 13.26 0.55
CA THR A 47 2.74 12.93 1.87
C THR A 47 2.93 11.45 2.17
N ASN A 48 2.58 10.56 1.24
CA ASN A 48 2.75 9.12 1.42
C ASN A 48 4.22 8.70 1.59
N VAL A 49 5.17 9.31 0.86
CA VAL A 49 6.61 9.07 1.04
C VAL A 49 7.07 9.44 2.45
N GLN A 50 6.53 10.52 3.02
CA GLN A 50 6.82 10.91 4.40
C GLN A 50 6.24 9.91 5.40
N ILE A 51 5.03 9.39 5.16
CA ILE A 51 4.46 8.30 5.97
C ILE A 51 5.31 7.03 5.85
N ALA A 52 5.76 6.66 4.64
CA ALA A 52 6.65 5.52 4.42
C ALA A 52 7.92 5.63 5.27
N ALA A 53 8.50 6.83 5.34
CA ALA A 53 9.67 7.11 6.18
C ALA A 53 9.36 6.97 7.67
N GLU A 54 8.22 7.50 8.16
CA GLU A 54 7.79 7.31 9.55
C GLU A 54 7.61 5.82 9.88
N ILE A 55 6.94 5.06 9.00
CA ILE A 55 6.72 3.63 9.18
C ILE A 55 8.05 2.86 9.22
N ALA A 56 9.02 3.18 8.34
CA ALA A 56 10.36 2.57 8.38
C ALA A 56 11.09 2.80 9.71
N ASN A 57 10.84 3.95 10.37
CA ASN A 57 11.43 4.29 11.66
C ASN A 57 10.71 3.63 12.85
N ALA A 58 9.53 3.03 12.65
CA ALA A 58 8.73 2.40 13.70
C ALA A 58 8.60 0.87 13.56
N TYR A 59 8.57 0.36 12.32
CA TYR A 59 8.28 -1.04 12.00
C TYR A 59 9.39 -1.69 11.17
N ARG A 60 9.45 -3.03 11.24
CA ARG A 60 10.38 -3.87 10.48
C ARG A 60 9.61 -4.61 9.40
N LEU A 61 9.59 -4.04 8.20
CA LEU A 61 9.00 -4.62 7.00
C LEU A 61 9.65 -4.04 5.73
N PRO A 62 9.57 -4.74 4.58
CA PRO A 62 9.93 -4.18 3.29
C PRO A 62 8.97 -3.06 2.89
N ILE A 63 9.52 -1.90 2.54
CA ILE A 63 8.76 -0.76 2.01
C ILE A 63 9.28 -0.40 0.62
N LEU A 64 8.38 -0.24 -0.35
CA LEU A 64 8.70 0.13 -1.72
C LEU A 64 7.96 1.40 -2.09
N ILE A 65 8.66 2.27 -2.79
CA ILE A 65 8.09 3.45 -3.42
C ILE A 65 8.38 3.30 -4.91
N LEU A 66 7.34 3.07 -5.69
CA LEU A 66 7.42 2.81 -7.12
C LEU A 66 6.85 4.00 -7.91
N PRO A 67 7.46 4.39 -9.04
CA PRO A 67 6.81 5.28 -9.99
C PRO A 67 5.67 4.54 -10.70
N GLN A 68 4.69 5.28 -11.23
CA GLN A 68 3.56 4.69 -11.96
C GLN A 68 4.02 3.90 -13.18
N THR A 69 5.14 4.32 -13.78
CA THR A 69 5.79 3.62 -14.91
C THR A 69 6.37 2.25 -14.57
N ALA A 70 6.50 1.89 -13.29
CA ALA A 70 7.04 0.59 -12.84
C ALA A 70 5.96 -0.46 -12.52
N VAL A 71 4.68 -0.15 -12.72
CA VAL A 71 3.54 -1.03 -12.44
C VAL A 71 2.66 -1.18 -13.68
N PRO A 72 1.75 -2.18 -13.74
CA PRO A 72 0.87 -2.36 -14.88
C PRO A 72 0.10 -1.09 -15.26
N PRO A 73 -0.17 -0.84 -16.55
CA PRO A 73 -0.96 0.29 -17.00
C PRO A 73 -2.31 0.37 -16.26
N LEU A 74 -2.81 1.59 -16.07
CA LEU A 74 -4.06 1.90 -15.37
C LEU A 74 -4.07 1.61 -13.87
N THR A 75 -2.97 1.12 -13.28
CA THR A 75 -2.85 1.06 -11.83
C THR A 75 -3.02 2.47 -11.24
N PRO A 76 -3.94 2.69 -10.28
CA PRO A 76 -4.18 4.01 -9.73
C PRO A 76 -2.93 4.59 -9.08
N ALA A 77 -2.66 5.87 -9.34
CA ALA A 77 -1.57 6.62 -8.71
C ALA A 77 -2.11 8.00 -8.27
N PRO A 78 -1.83 8.47 -7.04
CA PRO A 78 -1.20 7.72 -5.95
C PRO A 78 -2.03 6.52 -5.47
N SER A 79 -1.36 5.47 -5.01
CA SER A 79 -2.01 4.38 -4.27
C SER A 79 -1.07 3.74 -3.26
N VAL A 80 -1.64 3.05 -2.28
CA VAL A 80 -0.91 2.37 -1.19
C VAL A 80 -1.47 0.97 -1.04
N TRP A 81 -0.57 0.00 -0.93
CA TRP A 81 -0.87 -1.42 -0.92
C TRP A 81 -0.12 -2.11 0.21
N TYR A 82 -0.74 -3.09 0.85
CA TYR A 82 -0.08 -3.97 1.81
C TYR A 82 -0.48 -5.41 1.53
N ASN A 83 0.51 -6.30 1.41
CA ASN A 83 0.28 -7.72 1.09
C ASN A 83 -0.59 -7.92 -0.18
N GLY A 84 -0.48 -7.02 -1.15
CA GLY A 84 -1.28 -7.04 -2.39
C GLY A 84 -2.71 -6.51 -2.26
N GLU A 85 -3.13 -6.08 -1.07
CA GLU A 85 -4.44 -5.44 -0.85
C GLU A 85 -4.34 -3.92 -1.00
N ASN A 86 -5.31 -3.31 -1.68
CA ASN A 86 -5.34 -1.86 -1.86
C ASN A 86 -5.89 -1.17 -0.60
N ILE A 87 -5.02 -0.39 0.07
CA ILE A 87 -5.39 0.40 1.25
C ILE A 87 -5.99 1.74 0.80
N ALA A 88 -5.34 2.38 -0.16
CA ALA A 88 -5.74 3.67 -0.71
C ALA A 88 -5.48 3.74 -2.22
N ALA A 89 -6.35 4.42 -2.95
CA ALA A 89 -6.18 4.66 -4.39
C ALA A 89 -6.77 6.01 -4.79
N SER A 90 -6.10 6.71 -5.70
CA SER A 90 -6.61 7.93 -6.33
C SER A 90 -7.98 7.67 -6.96
N GLY A 91 -8.97 8.50 -6.64
CA GLY A 91 -10.37 8.28 -7.06
C GLY A 91 -11.12 7.18 -6.29
N GLY A 92 -10.49 6.55 -5.30
CA GLY A 92 -11.07 5.51 -4.46
C GLY A 92 -10.81 5.74 -2.98
N SER A 93 -10.51 4.67 -2.24
CA SER A 93 -10.27 4.71 -0.79
C SER A 93 -9.21 5.75 -0.42
N HIS A 94 -9.54 6.59 0.56
CA HIS A 94 -8.74 7.71 1.05
C HIS A 94 -8.16 8.65 -0.04
N ASN A 95 -8.74 8.61 -1.24
CA ASN A 95 -8.26 9.31 -2.42
C ASN A 95 -6.73 9.18 -2.63
N GLY A 96 -6.18 7.98 -2.38
CA GLY A 96 -4.78 7.63 -2.61
C GLY A 96 -3.80 8.11 -1.55
N MET A 97 -4.27 8.64 -0.42
CA MET A 97 -3.41 9.04 0.70
C MET A 97 -3.63 8.17 1.93
N VAL A 98 -2.59 8.01 2.74
CA VAL A 98 -2.69 7.39 4.05
C VAL A 98 -2.10 8.30 5.13
N SER A 99 -2.52 8.08 6.37
CA SER A 99 -1.86 8.63 7.56
C SER A 99 -0.94 7.57 8.18
N TYR A 100 -0.06 7.99 9.08
CA TYR A 100 0.72 7.06 9.89
C TYR A 100 -0.20 6.08 10.63
N GLN A 101 -1.29 6.56 11.22
CA GLN A 101 -2.21 5.74 12.01
C GLN A 101 -2.88 4.64 11.17
N ILE A 102 -3.35 4.97 9.96
CA ILE A 102 -3.98 3.98 9.06
C ILE A 102 -3.03 2.79 8.83
N ILE A 103 -1.76 3.07 8.54
CA ILE A 103 -0.78 2.02 8.29
C ILE A 103 -0.40 1.31 9.59
N ALA A 104 -0.17 2.06 10.68
CA ALA A 104 0.17 1.48 11.98
C ALA A 104 -0.89 0.49 12.47
N ASP A 105 -2.18 0.82 12.35
CA ASP A 105 -3.28 -0.05 12.76
C ASP A 105 -3.28 -1.38 11.99
N ILE A 106 -3.09 -1.32 10.67
CA ILE A 106 -2.97 -2.52 9.82
C ILE A 106 -1.76 -3.36 10.26
N LEU A 107 -0.61 -2.72 10.45
CA LEU A 107 0.62 -3.42 10.82
C LEU A 107 0.54 -4.05 12.23
N GLU A 108 -0.12 -3.39 13.17
CA GLU A 108 -0.33 -3.90 14.53
C GLU A 108 -1.31 -5.08 14.53
N LEU A 109 -2.40 -5.00 13.78
CA LEU A 109 -3.37 -6.10 13.62
C LEU A 109 -2.70 -7.33 13.00
N GLU A 110 -1.80 -7.12 12.05
CA GLU A 110 -1.04 -8.16 11.36
C GLU A 110 0.16 -8.68 12.15
N GLY A 111 0.41 -8.16 13.36
CA GLY A 111 1.52 -8.59 14.21
C GLY A 111 2.90 -8.23 13.66
N THR A 112 3.00 -7.17 12.84
CA THR A 112 4.28 -6.72 12.27
C THR A 112 5.22 -6.28 13.38
N THR A 113 6.47 -6.75 13.32
CA THR A 113 7.45 -6.45 14.36
C THR A 113 7.83 -4.97 14.37
N LYS A 114 7.81 -4.34 15.54
CA LYS A 114 8.32 -2.98 15.74
C LYS A 114 9.86 -2.94 15.80
N GLN A 115 10.45 -1.80 15.46
CA GLN A 115 11.86 -1.56 15.72
C GLN A 115 12.13 -1.61 17.24
N LYS A 116 13.27 -2.19 17.65
CA LYS A 116 13.66 -2.25 19.09
C LYS A 116 13.83 -0.85 19.70
N LYS A 117 14.23 0.10 18.88
CA LYS A 117 14.36 1.52 19.20
C LYS A 117 13.77 2.29 18.03
N GLN A 118 12.98 3.33 18.32
CA GLN A 118 12.47 4.20 17.26
C GLN A 118 13.64 4.86 16.51
N GLY A 119 13.46 4.97 15.19
CA GLY A 119 14.43 5.62 14.33
C GLY A 119 14.48 7.14 14.54
N LYS A 120 15.42 7.78 13.83
CA LYS A 120 15.76 9.20 14.07
C LYS A 120 14.60 10.16 13.81
N LEU A 121 13.61 9.82 12.98
CA LEU A 121 12.46 10.69 12.73
C LEU A 121 11.54 10.92 13.94
N PHE A 122 11.65 10.07 14.97
CA PHE A 122 10.89 10.21 16.22
C PHE A 122 11.72 10.79 17.37
N ASN A 123 12.98 11.15 17.12
CA ASN A 123 13.80 11.85 18.10
C ASN A 123 13.35 13.31 18.22
N ASP A 124 13.31 13.85 19.44
CA ASP A 124 13.02 15.24 19.77
C ASP A 124 13.83 16.26 18.97
N SER A 125 15.04 15.91 18.53
CA SER A 125 15.91 16.80 17.74
C SER A 125 15.71 16.75 16.22
N VAL A 126 14.79 15.93 15.72
CA VAL A 126 14.53 15.75 14.27
C VAL A 126 13.04 15.84 13.96
N ARG A 127 12.22 15.39 14.90
CA ARG A 127 10.77 15.38 14.77
C ARG A 127 10.19 16.77 14.42
N PRO A 128 10.60 17.87 15.08
CA PRO A 128 10.06 19.20 14.78
C PRO A 128 10.36 19.65 13.34
N GLU A 129 11.59 19.45 12.86
CA GLU A 129 11.98 19.81 11.49
C GLU A 129 11.23 18.98 10.46
N PHE A 130 11.05 17.69 10.75
CA PHE A 130 10.31 16.79 9.88
C PHE A 130 8.82 17.14 9.81
N ASP A 131 8.19 17.44 10.95
CA ASP A 131 6.79 17.89 10.97
C ASP A 131 6.62 19.25 10.26
N LYS A 132 7.59 20.15 10.39
CA LYS A 132 7.63 21.40 9.61
C LYS A 132 7.72 21.13 8.11
N PHE A 133 8.61 20.24 7.69
CA PHE A 133 8.75 19.85 6.28
C PHE A 133 7.46 19.24 5.72
N LYS A 134 6.80 18.36 6.49
CA LYS A 134 5.46 17.83 6.17
C LYS A 134 4.45 18.93 5.95
N SER A 135 4.46 19.96 6.80
CA SER A 135 3.57 21.12 6.65
C SER A 135 3.87 21.88 5.35
N THR A 136 5.13 22.22 5.09
CA THR A 136 5.55 22.95 3.88
C THR A 136 5.15 22.22 2.59
N ILE A 137 5.30 20.89 2.53
CA ILE A 137 4.85 20.11 1.36
C ILE A 137 3.32 20.20 1.17
N LYS A 138 2.56 20.20 2.27
CA LYS A 138 1.10 20.26 2.22
C LYS A 138 0.59 21.63 1.82
N THR A 139 1.23 22.70 2.29
CA THR A 139 0.81 24.08 2.04
C THR A 139 1.43 24.68 0.78
N GLY A 140 2.55 24.14 0.30
CA GLY A 140 3.35 24.73 -0.76
C GLY A 140 4.07 26.02 -0.33
N GLN A 141 4.27 26.22 0.97
CA GLN A 141 4.83 27.42 1.60
C GLN A 141 6.04 27.10 2.47
#